data_AF-A0A839Z8G2-F1
#
_entry.id   AF-A0A839Z8G2-F1
#
_cell.length_a   1.000
_cell.length_b   1.000
_cell.length_c   1.000
_cell.angle_alpha   90.00
_cell.angle_beta   90.00
_cell.angle_gamma   90.00
#
_symmetry.space_group_name_H-M   'P 1'
#
loop_
_entity.id
_entity.type
_entity.pdbx_description
1 polymer ?
#
loop_
_entity_poly.entity_id
_entity_poly.type
_entity_poly.pdbx_seq_one_letter_code
_entity_poly.pdbx_strand_id
1 'polypeptide(L)'
;MVGRWGVVTPFWGYPVSWARRCGQYLALLSALAVTSAALADMGASFYLQSPYRAVPALVLETDEQLAAAISALTTFPATLNPRLWNADGTFRQDVRERTLALVRSMFDRLAFPPETVRITDIDLLGSNISREWDEKGDLDVHVFLAAPASVAPADFEKLLSFYNRLTKLEQQGQITFNGVAVEVLFRGSRRPSEADEGGVPHFALWSQDPARVNRWFSMPGTIEDRFDRTDMQVKTKEVVGKYNALMVTYFADKPAFRCANFSDLLAQLRTYRSGEIVAAGQRSTGNLVYRLLHRLSMDVQEETDAAYRECTNIQWSLR
;
A
#
# COMPACT_ATOMS: atom_id res chain seq x y z
N MET A 1 30.78 79.01 -14.43
CA MET A 1 31.29 77.64 -14.62
C MET A 1 30.29 76.69 -13.99
N VAL A 2 29.74 75.79 -14.80
CA VAL A 2 28.61 74.90 -14.47
C VAL A 2 29.16 73.64 -13.80
N GLY A 3 28.68 73.33 -12.60
CA GLY A 3 28.94 72.07 -11.90
C GLY A 3 27.62 71.30 -11.69
N ARG A 4 27.47 70.17 -12.40
CA ARG A 4 26.35 69.23 -12.30
C ARG A 4 26.32 68.57 -10.91
N TRP A 5 25.14 68.54 -10.29
CA TRP A 5 24.81 67.62 -9.20
C TRP A 5 23.79 66.60 -9.72
N GLY A 6 24.16 65.33 -9.72
CA GLY A 6 23.29 64.22 -10.08
C GLY A 6 22.40 63.82 -8.91
N VAL A 7 21.12 63.63 -9.18
CA VAL A 7 20.14 63.03 -8.26
C VAL A 7 20.27 61.51 -8.38
N VAL A 8 20.61 60.84 -7.28
CA VAL A 8 20.55 59.38 -7.16
C VAL A 8 19.31 59.04 -6.34
N THR A 9 18.30 58.43 -6.96
CA THR A 9 17.16 57.81 -6.27
C THR A 9 17.54 56.43 -5.74
N PRO A 10 17.17 56.05 -4.51
CA PRO A 10 17.41 54.70 -4.01
C PRO A 10 16.43 53.71 -4.64
N PHE A 11 17.01 52.70 -5.30
CA PHE A 11 16.35 51.54 -5.89
C PHE A 11 16.23 50.46 -4.80
N TRP A 12 15.03 50.22 -4.28
CA TRP A 12 14.72 49.01 -3.51
C TRP A 12 13.39 48.42 -4.00
N GLY A 13 13.43 47.87 -5.22
CA GLY A 13 12.43 46.91 -5.68
C GLY A 13 12.87 45.51 -5.27
N TYR A 14 12.43 45.02 -4.12
CA TYR A 14 12.50 43.59 -3.85
C TYR A 14 11.53 42.88 -4.80
N PRO A 15 11.97 41.85 -5.56
CA PRO A 15 11.08 41.17 -6.49
C PRO A 15 10.00 40.40 -5.72
N VAL A 16 8.74 40.65 -6.09
CA VAL A 16 7.50 40.01 -5.60
C VAL A 16 7.56 38.46 -5.67
N SER A 17 8.53 37.89 -6.37
CA SER A 17 8.77 36.45 -6.47
C SER A 17 9.28 35.80 -5.18
N TRP A 18 9.92 36.53 -4.27
CA TRP A 18 10.42 35.97 -3.01
C TRP A 18 9.33 35.74 -1.97
N ALA A 19 8.39 36.68 -1.83
CA ALA A 19 7.27 36.56 -0.90
C ALA A 19 6.32 35.39 -1.26
N ARG A 20 6.10 35.14 -2.56
CA ARG A 20 5.32 33.98 -3.02
C ARG A 20 6.00 32.64 -2.74
N ARG A 21 7.33 32.57 -2.84
CA ARG A 21 8.07 31.34 -2.51
C ARG A 21 8.07 31.06 -1.01
N CYS A 22 8.28 32.08 -0.16
CA CYS A 22 8.21 31.90 1.30
C CYS A 22 6.82 31.47 1.80
N GLY A 23 5.74 32.02 1.25
CA GLY A 23 4.37 31.60 1.61
C GLY A 23 4.06 30.14 1.23
N GLN A 24 4.62 29.65 0.12
CA GLN A 24 4.43 28.27 -0.37
C GLN A 24 5.19 27.24 0.45
N TYR A 25 6.43 27.55 0.87
CA TYR A 25 7.15 26.70 1.82
C TYR A 25 6.49 26.71 3.19
N LEU A 26 5.91 27.83 3.63
CA LEU A 26 5.10 27.86 4.84
C LEU A 26 3.83 27.02 4.71
N ALA A 27 3.12 27.02 3.59
CA ALA A 27 1.94 26.16 3.40
C ALA A 27 2.29 24.67 3.40
N LEU A 28 3.42 24.29 2.78
CA LEU A 28 3.92 22.92 2.85
C LEU A 28 4.39 22.55 4.26
N LEU A 29 5.12 23.44 4.93
CA LEU A 29 5.53 23.27 6.33
C LEU A 29 4.34 23.26 7.27
N SER A 30 3.24 23.96 6.96
CA SER A 30 2.00 23.97 7.74
C SER A 30 1.24 22.66 7.54
N ALA A 31 1.11 22.20 6.29
CA ALA A 31 0.55 20.88 5.99
C ALA A 31 1.42 19.77 6.60
N LEU A 32 2.75 19.90 6.54
CA LEU A 32 3.72 19.01 7.19
C LEU A 32 3.71 19.15 8.72
N ALA A 33 3.35 20.31 9.29
CA ALA A 33 3.28 20.54 10.74
C ALA A 33 1.95 20.08 11.36
N VAL A 34 0.84 20.27 10.64
CA VAL A 34 -0.48 19.74 11.01
C VAL A 34 -0.47 18.21 10.85
N THR A 35 0.13 17.70 9.77
CA THR A 35 0.41 16.27 9.69
C THR A 35 1.42 15.88 10.76
N SER A 36 2.52 16.59 11.02
CA SER A 36 3.48 16.15 12.06
C SER A 36 2.88 16.06 13.44
N ALA A 37 1.89 16.89 13.81
CA ALA A 37 1.19 16.75 15.09
C ALA A 37 0.30 15.49 15.13
N ALA A 38 -0.48 15.23 14.09
CA ALA A 38 -1.25 13.99 13.97
C ALA A 38 -0.35 12.75 13.87
N LEU A 39 0.77 12.87 13.16
CA LEU A 39 1.78 11.84 12.95
C LEU A 39 2.64 11.59 14.20
N ALA A 40 2.88 12.60 15.04
CA ALA A 40 3.61 12.46 16.29
C ALA A 40 2.80 11.65 17.32
N ASP A 41 1.49 11.88 17.37
CA ASP A 41 0.58 11.11 18.23
C ASP A 41 0.41 9.67 17.71
N MET A 42 0.33 9.49 16.37
CA MET A 42 0.24 8.18 15.71
C MET A 42 1.54 7.36 15.78
N GLY A 43 2.69 8.01 15.65
CA GLY A 43 4.00 7.35 15.56
C GLY A 43 4.54 6.85 16.90
N ALA A 44 4.27 7.57 17.99
CA ALA A 44 4.78 7.21 19.31
C ALA A 44 4.15 5.91 19.85
N SER A 45 2.86 5.66 19.59
CA SER A 45 2.18 4.47 20.10
C SER A 45 2.63 3.19 19.41
N PHE A 46 2.88 3.21 18.09
CA PHE A 46 3.11 1.98 17.32
C PHE A 46 4.49 1.34 17.57
N TYR A 47 5.55 2.15 17.62
CA TYR A 47 6.89 1.63 17.95
C TYR A 47 6.99 1.11 19.39
N LEU A 48 6.12 1.58 20.29
CA LEU A 48 6.09 1.17 21.69
C LEU A 48 5.19 -0.05 21.95
N GLN A 49 4.50 -0.58 20.94
CA GLN A 49 3.42 -1.55 21.13
C GLN A 49 3.64 -2.94 20.54
N SER A 50 4.77 -3.27 19.90
CA SER A 50 4.98 -4.68 19.53
C SER A 50 5.04 -5.50 20.83
N PRO A 51 4.02 -6.32 21.14
CA PRO A 51 3.95 -6.96 22.44
C PRO A 51 5.13 -7.92 22.55
N TYR A 52 5.79 -7.94 23.70
CA TYR A 52 6.82 -8.95 23.94
C TYR A 52 6.21 -10.33 23.82
N ARG A 53 6.69 -11.13 22.88
CA ARG A 53 6.13 -12.45 22.57
C ARG A 53 6.78 -13.50 23.45
N ALA A 54 6.00 -14.30 24.16
CA ALA A 54 6.55 -15.35 25.02
C ALA A 54 6.89 -16.64 24.26
N VAL A 55 6.22 -16.90 23.13
CA VAL A 55 6.32 -18.16 22.38
C VAL A 55 6.49 -17.86 20.88
N PRO A 56 7.33 -18.60 20.13
CA PRO A 56 7.44 -18.42 18.69
C PRO A 56 6.15 -18.86 17.99
N ALA A 57 5.64 -18.03 17.09
CA ALA A 57 4.62 -18.43 16.13
C ALA A 57 5.30 -19.25 15.03
N LEU A 58 5.06 -20.56 14.96
CA LEU A 58 5.60 -21.45 13.94
C LEU A 58 4.53 -21.90 12.96
N VAL A 59 4.88 -21.95 11.68
CA VAL A 59 4.02 -22.51 10.62
C VAL A 59 4.09 -24.03 10.70
N LEU A 60 2.96 -24.70 10.84
CA LEU A 60 2.87 -26.14 11.15
C LEU A 60 2.08 -26.95 10.11
N GLU A 61 1.76 -26.35 8.97
CA GLU A 61 1.07 -27.02 7.87
C GLU A 61 1.78 -28.30 7.47
N THR A 62 1.02 -29.38 7.40
CA THR A 62 1.48 -30.62 6.75
C THR A 62 1.57 -30.43 5.24
N ASP A 63 2.24 -31.37 4.57
CA ASP A 63 2.33 -31.39 3.11
C ASP A 63 0.96 -31.41 2.44
N GLU A 64 0.01 -32.15 3.02
CA GLU A 64 -1.37 -32.25 2.55
C GLU A 64 -2.12 -30.92 2.74
N GLN A 65 -1.95 -30.27 3.90
CA GLN A 65 -2.57 -28.96 4.16
C GLN A 65 -2.01 -27.89 3.22
N LEU A 66 -0.71 -27.90 2.97
CA LEU A 66 -0.06 -27.00 2.03
C LEU A 66 -0.56 -27.25 0.59
N ALA A 67 -0.66 -28.51 0.16
CA ALA A 67 -1.20 -28.86 -1.15
C ALA A 67 -2.66 -28.41 -1.30
N ALA A 68 -3.48 -28.57 -0.26
CA ALA A 68 -4.87 -28.09 -0.25
C ALA A 68 -4.94 -26.55 -0.36
N ALA A 69 -4.10 -25.84 0.38
CA ALA A 69 -4.02 -24.37 0.32
C ALA A 69 -3.55 -23.87 -1.04
N ILE A 70 -2.56 -24.53 -1.67
CA ILE A 70 -2.12 -24.26 -3.05
C ILE A 70 -3.27 -24.47 -4.02
N SER A 71 -3.98 -25.60 -3.91
CA SER A 71 -5.12 -25.90 -4.77
C SER A 71 -6.20 -24.84 -4.66
N ALA A 72 -6.59 -24.46 -3.43
CA ALA A 72 -7.58 -23.42 -3.20
C ALA A 72 -7.16 -22.06 -3.78
N LEU A 73 -5.91 -21.65 -3.57
CA LEU A 73 -5.39 -20.36 -4.06
C LEU A 73 -5.31 -20.29 -5.60
N THR A 74 -5.09 -21.44 -6.25
CA THR A 74 -4.93 -21.54 -7.71
C THR A 74 -6.23 -21.95 -8.42
N THR A 75 -7.35 -22.01 -7.71
CA THR A 75 -8.69 -22.21 -8.29
C THR A 75 -9.37 -20.85 -8.39
N PHE A 76 -9.17 -20.18 -9.53
CA PHE A 76 -9.68 -18.84 -9.75
C PHE A 76 -11.17 -18.83 -10.11
N PRO A 77 -11.95 -17.88 -9.56
CA PRO A 77 -13.35 -17.71 -9.94
C PRO A 77 -13.52 -17.33 -11.42
N ALA A 78 -14.57 -17.86 -12.05
CA ALA A 78 -14.95 -17.45 -13.41
C ALA A 78 -15.67 -16.10 -13.44
N THR A 79 -16.21 -15.66 -12.29
CA THR A 79 -17.03 -14.46 -12.13
C THR A 79 -16.33 -13.42 -11.27
N LEU A 80 -16.83 -12.18 -11.32
CA LEU A 80 -16.48 -11.14 -10.35
C LEU A 80 -17.03 -11.51 -8.96
N ASN A 81 -16.47 -10.92 -7.89
CA ASN A 81 -16.89 -11.21 -6.52
C ASN A 81 -18.34 -10.75 -6.30
N PRO A 82 -19.32 -11.66 -6.09
CA PRO A 82 -20.73 -11.28 -5.98
C PRO A 82 -21.04 -10.45 -4.72
N ARG A 83 -20.10 -10.40 -3.76
CA ARG A 83 -20.19 -9.50 -2.59
C ARG A 83 -20.05 -8.03 -2.99
N LEU A 84 -19.40 -7.73 -4.12
CA LEU A 84 -19.07 -6.38 -4.58
C LEU A 84 -19.70 -6.03 -5.93
N TRP A 85 -20.00 -7.03 -6.75
CA TRP A 85 -20.45 -6.89 -8.14
C TRP A 85 -21.83 -7.50 -8.35
N ASN A 86 -22.62 -6.89 -9.23
CA ASN A 86 -23.84 -7.47 -9.74
C ASN A 86 -23.53 -8.50 -10.85
N ALA A 87 -24.51 -9.36 -11.15
CA ALA A 87 -24.36 -10.41 -12.17
C ALA A 87 -24.12 -9.85 -13.59
N ASP A 88 -24.56 -8.62 -13.87
CA ASP A 88 -24.34 -7.92 -15.14
C ASP A 88 -22.96 -7.25 -15.25
N GLY A 89 -22.10 -7.43 -14.24
CA GLY A 89 -20.77 -6.83 -14.20
C GLY A 89 -20.72 -5.37 -13.76
N THR A 90 -21.85 -4.80 -13.30
CA THR A 90 -21.87 -3.47 -12.68
C THR A 90 -21.42 -3.53 -11.23
N PHE A 91 -20.69 -2.50 -10.78
CA PHE A 91 -20.30 -2.39 -9.37
C PHE A 91 -21.53 -2.05 -8.53
N ARG A 92 -21.69 -2.72 -7.38
CA ARG A 92 -22.90 -2.52 -6.56
C ARG A 92 -22.97 -1.09 -6.04
N GLN A 93 -24.15 -0.48 -6.18
CA GLN A 93 -24.36 0.93 -5.81
C GLN A 93 -24.16 1.19 -4.32
N ASP A 94 -24.60 0.29 -3.44
CA ASP A 94 -24.42 0.39 -1.99
C ASP A 94 -22.94 0.37 -1.58
N VAL A 95 -22.15 -0.51 -2.21
CA VAL A 95 -20.70 -0.57 -2.01
C VAL A 95 -20.04 0.69 -2.55
N ARG A 96 -20.41 1.14 -3.75
CA ARG A 96 -19.91 2.37 -4.37
C ARG A 96 -20.05 3.58 -3.47
N GLU A 97 -21.25 3.84 -2.97
CA GLU A 97 -21.54 5.00 -2.14
C GLU A 97 -20.73 4.99 -0.83
N ARG A 98 -20.62 3.81 -0.19
CA ARG A 98 -19.80 3.63 1.01
C ARG A 98 -18.32 3.83 0.73
N THR A 99 -17.80 3.31 -0.38
CA THR A 99 -16.41 3.54 -0.80
C THR A 99 -16.12 5.02 -1.00
N LEU A 100 -16.99 5.75 -1.70
CA LEU A 100 -16.81 7.19 -1.93
C LEU A 100 -16.89 8.00 -0.62
N ALA A 101 -17.80 7.63 0.28
CA ALA A 101 -17.91 8.25 1.61
C ALA A 101 -16.65 7.98 2.46
N LEU A 102 -16.13 6.76 2.44
CA LEU A 102 -14.88 6.40 3.12
C LEU A 102 -13.70 7.20 2.58
N VAL A 103 -13.52 7.22 1.25
CA VAL A 103 -12.43 7.97 0.61
C VAL A 103 -12.52 9.45 0.99
N ARG A 104 -13.71 10.04 0.96
CA ARG A 104 -13.91 11.43 1.38
C ARG A 104 -13.51 11.64 2.85
N SER A 105 -13.98 10.79 3.76
CA SER A 105 -13.63 10.88 5.18
C SER A 105 -12.13 10.76 5.43
N MET A 106 -11.43 9.91 4.69
CA MET A 106 -9.97 9.76 4.79
C MET A 106 -9.23 10.93 4.14
N PHE A 107 -9.73 11.45 3.02
CA PHE A 107 -9.16 12.60 2.36
C PHE A 107 -9.29 13.87 3.21
N ASP A 108 -10.44 14.07 3.85
CA ASP A 108 -10.68 15.20 4.75
C ASP A 108 -9.71 15.18 5.95
N ARG A 109 -9.33 13.98 6.43
CA ARG A 109 -8.34 13.77 7.50
C ARG A 109 -6.90 14.12 7.10
N LEU A 110 -6.57 14.12 5.80
CA LEU A 110 -5.27 14.61 5.34
C LEU A 110 -5.09 16.11 5.58
N ALA A 111 -6.20 16.84 5.77
CA ALA A 111 -6.22 18.28 6.05
C ALA A 111 -5.41 19.12 5.04
N PHE A 112 -5.32 18.67 3.79
CA PHE A 112 -4.74 19.48 2.73
C PHE A 112 -5.65 20.68 2.42
N PRO A 113 -5.08 21.87 2.14
CA PRO A 113 -5.88 22.99 1.66
C PRO A 113 -6.61 22.60 0.35
N PRO A 114 -7.95 22.79 0.25
CA PRO A 114 -8.76 22.34 -0.89
C PRO A 114 -8.28 22.82 -2.26
N GLU A 115 -7.64 23.99 -2.29
CA GLU A 115 -7.09 24.61 -3.50
C GLU A 115 -5.72 24.04 -3.92
N THR A 116 -5.05 23.27 -3.05
CA THR A 116 -3.69 22.75 -3.30
C THR A 116 -3.64 21.30 -3.72
N VAL A 117 -4.46 20.45 -3.09
CA VAL A 117 -4.54 19.01 -3.40
C VAL A 117 -5.99 18.67 -3.66
N ARG A 118 -6.24 17.95 -4.75
CA ARG A 118 -7.58 17.48 -5.12
C ARG A 118 -7.52 16.05 -5.58
N ILE A 119 -8.59 15.30 -5.30
CA ILE A 119 -8.80 13.98 -5.89
C ILE A 119 -9.06 14.17 -7.38
N THR A 120 -8.26 13.52 -8.23
CA THR A 120 -8.48 13.46 -9.68
C THR A 120 -9.29 12.25 -10.06
N ASP A 121 -9.05 11.11 -9.40
CA ASP A 121 -9.69 9.84 -9.72
C ASP A 121 -9.74 8.91 -8.51
N ILE A 122 -10.68 7.97 -8.56
CA ILE A 122 -10.80 6.86 -7.61
C ILE A 122 -11.02 5.60 -8.44
N ASP A 123 -10.02 4.72 -8.44
CA ASP A 123 -10.04 3.49 -9.22
C ASP A 123 -10.03 2.27 -8.28
N LEU A 124 -10.67 1.20 -8.71
CA LEU A 124 -10.55 -0.12 -8.10
C LEU A 124 -9.52 -0.93 -8.89
N LEU A 125 -8.59 -1.53 -8.18
CA LEU A 125 -7.56 -2.41 -8.74
C LEU A 125 -7.49 -3.72 -7.94
N GLY A 126 -6.56 -4.61 -8.32
CA GLY A 126 -6.23 -5.79 -7.53
C GLY A 126 -7.16 -6.99 -7.72
N SER A 127 -7.10 -7.91 -6.76
CA SER A 127 -7.59 -9.29 -6.92
C SER A 127 -9.12 -9.39 -7.14
N ASN A 128 -9.87 -8.48 -6.51
CA ASN A 128 -11.33 -8.37 -6.67
C ASN A 128 -11.77 -7.87 -8.06
N ILE A 129 -10.85 -7.29 -8.81
CA ILE A 129 -11.08 -6.75 -10.16
C ILE A 129 -10.55 -7.72 -11.23
N SER A 130 -9.52 -8.51 -10.92
CA SER A 130 -8.87 -9.44 -11.85
C SER A 130 -9.46 -10.86 -11.89
N ARG A 131 -10.59 -11.12 -11.23
CA ARG A 131 -11.15 -12.48 -11.00
C ARG A 131 -10.15 -13.41 -10.30
N GLU A 132 -9.39 -12.87 -9.38
CA GLU A 132 -8.44 -13.61 -8.55
C GLU A 132 -8.79 -13.52 -7.06
N TRP A 133 -10.05 -13.17 -6.76
CA TRP A 133 -10.55 -13.00 -5.41
C TRP A 133 -10.76 -14.33 -4.70
N ASP A 134 -10.55 -14.29 -3.39
CA ASP A 134 -10.83 -15.37 -2.45
C ASP A 134 -11.42 -14.77 -1.16
N GLU A 135 -11.60 -15.59 -0.13
CA GLU A 135 -12.13 -15.14 1.17
C GLU A 135 -11.21 -14.15 1.88
N LYS A 136 -9.90 -14.20 1.60
CA LYS A 136 -8.86 -13.35 2.20
C LYS A 136 -8.48 -12.17 1.29
N GLY A 137 -9.17 -11.99 0.16
CA GLY A 137 -8.95 -10.88 -0.77
C GLY A 137 -9.62 -9.59 -0.28
N ASP A 138 -8.95 -8.47 -0.49
CA ASP A 138 -9.37 -7.11 -0.17
C ASP A 138 -9.87 -6.35 -1.40
N LEU A 139 -10.67 -5.31 -1.15
CA LEU A 139 -11.05 -4.31 -2.13
C LEU A 139 -9.99 -3.20 -2.14
N ASP A 140 -9.07 -3.24 -3.09
CA ASP A 140 -8.06 -2.19 -3.29
C ASP A 140 -8.69 -0.95 -3.94
N VAL A 141 -8.72 0.15 -3.20
CA VAL A 141 -9.23 1.45 -3.64
C VAL A 141 -8.06 2.41 -3.80
N HIS A 142 -7.73 2.77 -5.04
CA HIS A 142 -6.65 3.70 -5.35
C HIS A 142 -7.22 5.11 -5.58
N VAL A 143 -6.78 6.06 -4.77
CA VAL A 143 -7.22 7.47 -4.81
C VAL A 143 -6.08 8.31 -5.38
N PHE A 144 -6.28 8.83 -6.58
CA PHE A 144 -5.28 9.65 -7.26
C PHE A 144 -5.45 11.12 -6.91
N LEU A 145 -4.35 11.75 -6.51
CA LEU A 145 -4.30 13.13 -6.07
C LEU A 145 -3.39 13.94 -6.99
N ALA A 146 -3.84 15.13 -7.39
CA ALA A 146 -2.96 16.07 -8.08
C ALA A 146 -1.93 16.65 -7.10
N ALA A 147 -0.64 16.53 -7.44
CA ALA A 147 0.42 17.16 -6.68
C ALA A 147 0.27 18.70 -6.69
N PRO A 148 0.52 19.40 -5.57
CA PRO A 148 0.60 20.85 -5.58
C PRO A 148 1.69 21.32 -6.54
N ALA A 149 1.45 22.43 -7.23
CA ALA A 149 2.40 22.97 -8.22
C ALA A 149 3.79 23.30 -7.63
N SER A 150 3.89 23.49 -6.32
CA SER A 150 5.12 23.78 -5.59
C SER A 150 5.88 22.54 -5.09
N VAL A 151 5.37 21.33 -5.34
CA VAL A 151 5.95 20.07 -4.85
C VAL A 151 6.36 19.21 -6.03
N ALA A 152 7.59 18.69 -6.00
CA ALA A 152 8.02 17.71 -6.98
C ALA A 152 7.15 16.44 -6.87
N PRO A 153 6.64 15.89 -8.00
CA PRO A 153 5.77 14.70 -7.96
C PRO A 153 6.35 13.52 -7.17
N ALA A 154 7.66 13.30 -7.26
CA ALA A 154 8.35 12.24 -6.53
C ALA A 154 8.31 12.44 -5.00
N ASP A 155 8.39 13.68 -4.51
CA ASP A 155 8.32 13.96 -3.08
C ASP A 155 6.88 13.88 -2.55
N PHE A 156 5.91 14.26 -3.38
CA PHE A 156 4.49 14.04 -3.06
C PHE A 156 4.16 12.55 -2.98
N GLU A 157 4.65 11.72 -3.90
CA GLU A 157 4.47 10.26 -3.84
C GLU A 157 5.11 9.66 -2.58
N LYS A 158 6.28 10.14 -2.14
CA LYS A 158 6.90 9.69 -0.88
C LYS A 158 6.02 10.04 0.32
N LEU A 159 5.47 11.25 0.36
CA LEU A 159 4.56 11.69 1.43
C LEU A 159 3.32 10.79 1.49
N LEU A 160 2.68 10.54 0.35
CA LEU A 160 1.52 9.66 0.27
C LEU A 160 1.86 8.21 0.63
N SER A 161 3.03 7.70 0.22
CA SER A 161 3.51 6.38 0.62
C SER A 161 3.68 6.26 2.13
N PHE A 162 4.17 7.30 2.80
CA PHE A 162 4.26 7.34 4.25
C PHE A 162 2.87 7.33 4.90
N TYR A 163 1.95 8.17 4.42
CA TYR A 163 0.57 8.19 4.91
C TYR A 163 -0.13 6.83 4.74
N ASN A 164 0.00 6.19 3.56
CA ASN A 164 -0.59 4.89 3.29
C ASN A 164 -0.11 3.80 4.26
N ARG A 165 1.15 3.86 4.73
CA ARG A 165 1.64 2.92 5.74
C ARG A 165 0.90 3.10 7.06
N LEU A 166 0.64 4.34 7.46
CA LEU A 166 -0.08 4.64 8.69
C LEU A 166 -1.55 4.26 8.59
N THR A 167 -2.21 4.61 7.48
CA THR A 167 -3.61 4.22 7.28
C THR A 167 -3.76 2.71 7.18
N LYS A 168 -2.80 2.00 6.57
CA LYS A 168 -2.82 0.53 6.54
C LYS A 168 -2.82 -0.04 7.96
N LEU A 169 -2.00 0.49 8.86
CA LEU A 169 -1.96 0.07 10.27
C LEU A 169 -3.29 0.32 10.98
N GLU A 170 -3.96 1.44 10.69
CA GLU A 170 -5.29 1.73 11.27
C GLU A 170 -6.40 0.88 10.64
N GLN A 171 -6.32 0.60 9.35
CA GLN A 171 -7.41 -0.03 8.60
C GLN A 171 -7.44 -1.55 8.68
N GLN A 172 -6.31 -2.20 8.98
CA GLN A 172 -6.15 -3.65 8.93
C GLN A 172 -7.31 -4.39 9.63
N GLY A 173 -8.18 -5.01 8.82
CA GLY A 173 -9.34 -5.78 9.27
C GLY A 173 -10.52 -4.98 9.85
N GLN A 174 -10.41 -3.65 9.98
CA GLN A 174 -11.42 -2.84 10.66
C GLN A 174 -12.57 -2.41 9.75
N ILE A 175 -12.29 -2.19 8.46
CA ILE A 175 -13.28 -1.70 7.51
C ILE A 175 -13.61 -2.82 6.52
N THR A 176 -14.87 -3.24 6.50
CA THR A 176 -15.35 -4.26 5.58
C THR A 176 -16.62 -3.84 4.87
N PHE A 177 -16.76 -4.22 3.60
CA PHE A 177 -18.00 -4.16 2.84
C PHE A 177 -18.43 -5.57 2.47
N ASN A 178 -19.58 -6.00 2.97
CA ASN A 178 -20.12 -7.35 2.75
C ASN A 178 -19.11 -8.46 3.09
N GLY A 179 -18.33 -8.27 4.16
CA GLY A 179 -17.28 -9.21 4.60
C GLY A 179 -16.01 -9.20 3.74
N VAL A 180 -15.82 -8.21 2.86
CA VAL A 180 -14.58 -7.97 2.13
C VAL A 180 -13.85 -6.81 2.80
N ALA A 181 -12.60 -7.02 3.22
CA ALA A 181 -11.76 -5.95 3.76
C ALA A 181 -11.51 -4.87 2.71
N VAL A 182 -11.46 -3.60 3.11
CA VAL A 182 -11.24 -2.47 2.21
C VAL A 182 -9.87 -1.84 2.51
N GLU A 183 -9.02 -1.71 1.50
CA GLU A 183 -7.73 -1.02 1.61
C GLU A 183 -7.77 0.24 0.72
N VAL A 184 -7.51 1.41 1.31
CA VAL A 184 -7.49 2.68 0.58
C VAL A 184 -6.06 3.19 0.47
N LEU A 185 -5.60 3.42 -0.76
CA LEU A 185 -4.26 3.88 -1.08
C LEU A 185 -4.30 5.22 -1.82
N PHE A 186 -3.68 6.24 -1.25
CA PHE A 186 -3.50 7.53 -1.93
C PHE A 186 -2.24 7.53 -2.80
N ARG A 187 -2.34 8.07 -4.01
CA ARG A 187 -1.27 8.05 -5.03
C ARG A 187 -1.18 9.40 -5.72
N GLY A 188 0.01 9.86 -6.04
CA GLY A 188 0.25 11.09 -6.80
C GLY A 188 0.18 10.88 -8.31
N SER A 189 0.39 9.65 -8.77
CA SER A 189 0.28 9.29 -10.19
C SER A 189 -0.03 7.80 -10.41
N ARG A 190 -0.57 7.51 -11.60
CA ARG A 190 -0.70 6.15 -12.13
C ARG A 190 0.67 5.64 -12.58
N ARG A 191 0.95 4.37 -12.32
CA ARG A 191 2.06 3.64 -12.95
C ARG A 191 1.74 3.40 -14.42
N PRO A 192 2.75 3.17 -15.29
CA PRO A 192 2.50 2.80 -16.68
C PRO A 192 1.55 1.61 -16.85
N SER A 193 1.64 0.61 -15.97
CA SER A 193 0.74 -0.57 -15.97
C SER A 193 -0.70 -0.27 -15.48
N GLU A 194 -0.87 0.83 -14.74
CA GLU A 194 -2.16 1.32 -14.25
C GLU A 194 -2.72 2.41 -15.20
N ALA A 195 -1.98 2.74 -16.26
CA ALA A 195 -2.49 3.62 -17.29
C ALA A 195 -3.61 2.91 -18.05
N ASP A 196 -4.43 3.73 -18.69
CA ASP A 196 -5.55 3.35 -19.52
C ASP A 196 -5.19 2.21 -20.52
N GLU A 197 -3.99 2.23 -21.10
CA GLU A 197 -3.50 1.21 -22.04
C GLU A 197 -2.65 0.09 -21.38
N GLY A 198 -2.48 0.12 -20.05
CA GLY A 198 -1.48 -0.63 -19.28
C GLY A 198 -1.78 -2.11 -19.00
N GLY A 199 -2.87 -2.65 -19.54
CA GLY A 199 -3.18 -4.09 -19.53
C GLY A 199 -3.69 -4.67 -18.21
N VAL A 200 -3.55 -3.98 -17.07
CA VAL A 200 -4.11 -4.44 -15.79
C VAL A 200 -5.61 -4.10 -15.72
N PRO A 201 -6.48 -5.05 -15.32
CA PRO A 201 -7.90 -4.76 -15.11
C PRO A 201 -8.10 -3.66 -14.06
N HIS A 202 -8.92 -2.68 -14.39
CA HIS A 202 -9.26 -1.59 -13.47
C HIS A 202 -10.63 -1.00 -13.77
N PHE A 203 -11.31 -0.60 -12.70
CA PHE A 203 -12.65 0.00 -12.75
C PHE A 203 -12.60 1.40 -12.16
N ALA A 204 -13.01 2.41 -12.93
CA ALA A 204 -13.03 3.79 -12.48
C ALA A 204 -14.34 4.05 -11.71
N LEU A 205 -14.23 4.18 -10.38
CA LEU A 205 -15.38 4.40 -9.50
C LEU A 205 -15.87 5.86 -9.59
N TRP A 206 -14.91 6.78 -9.67
CA TRP A 206 -15.11 8.22 -9.82
C TRP A 206 -13.91 8.87 -10.53
N SER A 207 -14.14 9.95 -11.27
CA SER A 207 -13.10 10.72 -11.95
C SER A 207 -13.54 12.16 -12.15
N GLN A 208 -12.56 13.07 -12.24
CA GLN A 208 -12.77 14.44 -12.74
C GLN A 208 -13.20 14.47 -14.20
N ASP A 209 -12.86 13.44 -15.00
CA ASP A 209 -13.40 13.24 -16.33
C ASP A 209 -14.73 12.48 -16.22
N PRO A 210 -15.90 13.11 -16.51
CA PRO A 210 -17.20 12.46 -16.42
C PRO A 210 -17.30 11.23 -17.32
N ALA A 211 -16.54 11.16 -18.41
CA ALA A 211 -16.53 10.00 -19.28
C ALA A 211 -16.04 8.75 -18.54
N ARG A 212 -15.19 8.88 -17.53
CA ARG A 212 -14.57 7.78 -16.78
C ARG A 212 -15.37 7.33 -15.56
N VAL A 213 -16.47 7.98 -15.20
CA VAL A 213 -17.19 7.69 -13.96
C VAL A 213 -17.98 6.37 -14.05
N ASN A 214 -17.80 5.52 -13.04
CA ASN A 214 -18.54 4.27 -12.83
C ASN A 214 -18.50 3.32 -14.03
N ARG A 215 -17.33 3.13 -14.61
CA ARG A 215 -17.16 2.25 -15.77
C ARG A 215 -15.89 1.43 -15.69
N TRP A 216 -15.94 0.31 -16.40
CA TRP A 216 -14.74 -0.44 -16.75
C TRP A 216 -13.88 0.41 -17.67
N PHE A 217 -12.61 0.54 -17.29
CA PHE A 217 -11.62 1.04 -18.22
C PHE A 217 -10.96 -0.15 -18.93
N SER A 218 -10.56 -1.15 -18.16
CA SER A 218 -10.10 -2.44 -18.64
C SER A 218 -10.81 -3.55 -17.85
N MET A 219 -11.69 -4.29 -18.53
CA MET A 219 -12.38 -5.42 -17.91
C MET A 219 -11.46 -6.65 -17.88
N PRO A 220 -11.46 -7.46 -16.81
CA PRO A 220 -10.64 -8.66 -16.76
C PRO A 220 -11.00 -9.62 -17.90
N GLY A 221 -10.03 -9.82 -18.80
CA GLY A 221 -10.02 -10.93 -19.76
C GLY A 221 -9.55 -12.23 -19.10
N THR A 222 -9.33 -13.25 -19.93
CA THR A 222 -8.67 -14.49 -19.49
C THR A 222 -7.21 -14.20 -19.17
N ILE A 223 -6.82 -14.39 -17.91
CA ILE A 223 -5.41 -14.32 -17.49
C ILE A 223 -4.80 -15.70 -17.66
N GLU A 224 -3.67 -15.78 -18.36
CA GLU A 224 -2.92 -17.02 -18.53
C GLU A 224 -2.36 -17.49 -17.18
N ASP A 225 -2.53 -18.78 -16.88
CA ASP A 225 -1.97 -19.42 -15.71
C ASP A 225 -0.50 -19.73 -15.97
N ARG A 226 0.40 -19.01 -15.27
CA ARG A 226 1.86 -19.17 -15.38
C ARG A 226 2.47 -19.64 -14.07
N PHE A 227 1.84 -20.64 -13.46
CA PHE A 227 2.28 -21.21 -12.19
C PHE A 227 2.43 -22.73 -12.27
N ASP A 228 3.32 -23.26 -11.43
CA ASP A 228 3.51 -24.68 -11.21
C ASP A 228 3.26 -25.00 -9.73
N ARG A 229 2.26 -25.84 -9.45
CA ARG A 229 1.85 -26.17 -8.07
C ARG A 229 2.94 -26.91 -7.29
N THR A 230 3.77 -27.70 -7.97
CA THR A 230 4.91 -28.42 -7.36
C THR A 230 6.00 -27.42 -6.96
N ASP A 231 6.36 -26.50 -7.85
CA ASP A 231 7.32 -25.43 -7.57
C ASP A 231 6.80 -24.50 -6.46
N MET A 232 5.49 -24.18 -6.47
CA MET A 232 4.86 -23.44 -5.37
C MET A 232 5.05 -24.15 -4.03
N GLN A 233 4.85 -25.47 -3.98
CA GLN A 233 5.01 -26.25 -2.76
C GLN A 233 6.46 -26.23 -2.27
N VAL A 234 7.43 -26.45 -3.17
CA VAL A 234 8.87 -26.41 -2.85
C VAL A 234 9.27 -25.04 -2.30
N LYS A 235 8.94 -23.96 -3.02
CA LYS A 235 9.27 -22.58 -2.62
C LYS A 235 8.61 -22.19 -1.29
N THR A 236 7.36 -22.59 -1.09
CA THR A 236 6.65 -22.29 0.17
C THR A 236 7.32 -23.00 1.35
N LYS A 237 7.66 -24.29 1.22
CA LYS A 237 8.39 -25.04 2.25
C LYS A 237 9.75 -24.42 2.56
N GLU A 238 10.48 -23.97 1.54
CA GLU A 238 11.78 -23.32 1.72
C GLU A 238 11.64 -22.05 2.59
N VAL A 239 10.66 -21.19 2.26
CA VAL A 239 10.40 -19.95 3.00
C VAL A 239 9.92 -20.25 4.43
N VAL A 240 8.99 -21.19 4.58
CA VAL A 240 8.48 -21.62 5.89
C VAL A 240 9.60 -22.19 6.77
N GLY A 241 10.48 -23.03 6.20
CA GLY A 241 11.63 -23.57 6.92
C GLY A 241 12.58 -22.47 7.39
N LYS A 242 12.87 -21.48 6.54
CA LYS A 242 13.67 -20.30 6.90
C LYS A 242 13.03 -19.50 8.03
N TYR A 243 11.74 -19.18 7.89
CA TYR A 243 10.98 -18.45 8.91
C TYR A 243 11.00 -19.18 10.26
N ASN A 244 10.63 -20.46 10.29
CA ASN A 244 10.59 -21.26 11.52
C ASN A 244 11.98 -21.34 12.18
N ALA A 245 13.05 -21.53 11.39
CA ALA A 245 14.42 -21.55 11.92
C ALA A 245 14.84 -20.20 12.53
N LEU A 246 14.47 -19.08 11.89
CA LEU A 246 14.72 -17.75 12.44
C LEU A 246 13.95 -17.53 13.75
N MET A 247 12.68 -17.92 13.80
CA MET A 247 11.87 -17.79 15.02
C MET A 247 12.43 -18.63 16.17
N VAL A 248 12.82 -19.88 15.92
CA VAL A 248 13.46 -20.72 16.96
C VAL A 248 14.76 -20.06 17.47
N THR A 249 15.61 -19.59 16.57
CA THR A 249 16.89 -18.95 16.94
C THR A 249 16.65 -17.65 17.71
N TYR A 250 15.70 -16.83 17.27
CA TYR A 250 15.34 -15.57 17.92
C TYR A 250 14.81 -15.80 19.34
N PHE A 251 13.94 -16.78 19.54
CA PHE A 251 13.39 -17.07 20.87
C PHE A 251 14.37 -17.79 21.81
N ALA A 252 15.45 -18.39 21.28
CA ALA A 252 16.50 -18.97 22.11
C ALA A 252 17.35 -17.90 22.81
N ASP A 253 17.63 -16.77 22.15
CA ASP A 253 18.39 -15.64 22.71
C ASP A 253 18.03 -14.33 21.99
N LYS A 254 16.93 -13.69 22.42
CA LYS A 254 16.47 -12.43 21.82
C LYS A 254 17.50 -11.29 21.96
N PRO A 255 18.16 -11.09 23.12
CA PRO A 255 19.19 -10.06 23.26
C PRO A 255 20.40 -10.22 22.33
N ALA A 256 20.81 -11.45 21.98
CA ALA A 256 21.95 -11.67 21.09
C ALA A 256 21.56 -11.80 19.60
N PHE A 257 20.26 -11.92 19.29
CA PHE A 257 19.82 -12.18 17.93
C PHE A 257 20.09 -11.01 16.96
N ARG A 258 20.58 -11.34 15.76
CA ARG A 258 20.83 -10.36 14.70
C ARG A 258 19.52 -10.04 13.95
N CYS A 259 18.88 -8.92 14.29
CA CYS A 259 17.61 -8.49 13.67
C CYS A 259 17.63 -8.39 12.14
N ALA A 260 18.81 -8.16 11.55
CA ALA A 260 18.97 -8.10 10.09
C ALA A 260 18.51 -9.40 9.38
N ASN A 261 18.55 -10.54 10.07
CA ASN A 261 18.09 -11.81 9.51
C ASN A 261 16.60 -11.77 9.15
N PHE A 262 15.76 -11.11 9.96
CA PHE A 262 14.34 -10.92 9.62
C PHE A 262 14.16 -9.94 8.46
N SER A 263 14.93 -8.84 8.41
CA SER A 263 14.86 -7.91 7.27
C SER A 263 15.29 -8.55 5.95
N ASP A 264 16.27 -9.47 6.00
CA ASP A 264 16.73 -10.23 4.83
C ASP A 264 15.63 -11.17 4.31
N LEU A 265 14.92 -11.86 5.22
CA LEU A 265 13.75 -12.66 4.84
C LEU A 265 12.63 -11.79 4.24
N LEU A 266 12.32 -10.64 4.82
CA LEU A 266 11.34 -9.69 4.25
C LEU A 266 11.74 -9.20 2.86
N ALA A 267 13.04 -8.96 2.62
CA ALA A 267 13.55 -8.59 1.30
C ALA A 267 13.39 -9.74 0.29
N GLN A 268 13.63 -11.00 0.70
CA GLN A 268 13.37 -12.18 -0.11
C GLN A 268 11.88 -12.27 -0.49
N LEU A 269 10.98 -12.11 0.48
CA LEU A 269 9.52 -12.14 0.27
C LEU A 269 9.08 -11.06 -0.73
N ARG A 270 9.60 -9.83 -0.61
CA ARG A 270 9.32 -8.75 -1.57
C ARG A 270 9.75 -9.11 -2.99
N THR A 271 10.88 -9.82 -3.13
CA THR A 271 11.42 -10.23 -4.44
C THR A 271 10.50 -11.24 -5.14
N TYR A 272 9.92 -12.20 -4.40
CA TYR A 272 8.91 -13.12 -4.93
C TYR A 272 7.69 -12.39 -5.52
N ARG A 273 7.28 -11.26 -4.92
CA ARG A 273 6.18 -10.45 -5.43
C ARG A 273 6.61 -9.63 -6.64
N SER A 274 7.61 -8.76 -6.48
CA SER A 274 7.90 -7.74 -7.49
C SER A 274 8.58 -8.27 -8.74
N GLY A 275 9.48 -9.26 -8.62
CA GLY A 275 10.21 -9.80 -9.76
C GLY A 275 9.32 -10.66 -10.67
N GLU A 276 8.48 -11.49 -10.06
CA GLU A 276 7.70 -12.49 -10.78
C GLU A 276 6.42 -11.91 -11.38
N ILE A 277 5.80 -10.90 -10.74
CA ILE A 277 4.70 -10.14 -11.36
C ILE A 277 5.17 -9.48 -12.67
N VAL A 278 6.36 -8.88 -12.67
CA VAL A 278 6.90 -8.21 -13.85
C VAL A 278 7.21 -9.21 -14.96
N ALA A 279 7.75 -10.39 -14.62
CA ALA A 279 8.15 -11.39 -15.59
C ALA A 279 6.98 -12.21 -16.17
N ALA A 280 6.01 -12.59 -15.32
CA ALA A 280 5.00 -13.59 -15.66
C ALA A 280 3.57 -13.22 -15.21
N GLY A 281 3.35 -11.99 -14.74
CA GLY A 281 2.02 -11.49 -14.38
C GLY A 281 1.52 -11.94 -13.01
N GLN A 282 0.24 -11.66 -12.72
CA GLN A 282 -0.38 -11.90 -11.42
C GLN A 282 -0.50 -13.39 -11.07
N ARG A 283 -0.63 -14.27 -12.07
CA ARG A 283 -0.70 -15.73 -11.91
C ARG A 283 0.65 -16.43 -12.09
N SER A 284 1.73 -15.77 -11.68
CA SER A 284 3.08 -16.34 -11.65
C SER A 284 3.32 -17.16 -10.39
N THR A 285 4.16 -18.20 -10.47
CA THR A 285 4.52 -19.03 -9.30
C THR A 285 4.96 -18.17 -8.11
N GLY A 286 5.90 -17.23 -8.29
CA GLY A 286 6.41 -16.44 -7.18
C GLY A 286 5.37 -15.53 -6.53
N ASN A 287 4.49 -14.90 -7.32
CA ASN A 287 3.42 -14.08 -6.76
C ASN A 287 2.39 -14.92 -6.00
N LEU A 288 2.04 -16.10 -6.50
CA LEU A 288 1.11 -16.99 -5.82
C LEU A 288 1.73 -17.59 -4.56
N VAL A 289 3.03 -17.91 -4.53
CA VAL A 289 3.74 -18.27 -3.28
C VAL A 289 3.69 -17.12 -2.27
N TYR A 290 3.97 -15.90 -2.71
CA TYR A 290 3.85 -14.71 -1.85
C TYR A 290 2.45 -14.58 -1.25
N ARG A 291 1.40 -14.75 -2.06
CA ARG A 291 0.00 -14.72 -1.60
C ARG A 291 -0.34 -15.86 -0.66
N LEU A 292 0.21 -17.06 -0.91
CA LEU A 292 -0.03 -18.25 -0.09
C LEU A 292 0.53 -18.09 1.31
N LEU A 293 1.70 -17.47 1.46
CA LEU A 293 2.35 -17.24 2.75
C LEU A 293 1.56 -16.32 3.69
N HIS A 294 0.67 -15.47 3.16
CA HIS A 294 -0.32 -14.70 3.94
C HIS A 294 -1.55 -15.52 4.34
N ARG A 295 -1.74 -16.70 3.73
CA ARG A 295 -2.98 -17.48 3.79
C ARG A 295 -2.86 -18.76 4.60
N LEU A 296 -1.67 -19.09 5.09
CA LEU A 296 -1.44 -20.19 6.00
C LEU A 296 -2.13 -19.93 7.36
N SER A 297 -1.84 -20.78 8.34
CA SER A 297 -2.27 -20.72 9.73
C SER A 297 -1.87 -19.41 10.41
N MET A 298 -0.83 -18.76 9.89
CA MET A 298 -0.45 -17.38 10.18
C MET A 298 -0.01 -16.67 8.92
N ASP A 299 0.00 -15.34 8.98
CA ASP A 299 0.60 -14.49 7.97
C ASP A 299 2.12 -14.42 8.19
N VAL A 300 2.89 -15.22 7.43
CA VAL A 300 4.34 -15.31 7.59
C VAL A 300 5.03 -13.95 7.45
N GLN A 301 4.48 -13.05 6.62
CA GLN A 301 5.08 -11.74 6.40
C GLN A 301 4.83 -10.81 7.58
N GLU A 302 3.58 -10.74 8.03
CA GLU A 302 3.21 -9.93 9.18
C GLU A 302 3.94 -10.42 10.44
N GLU A 303 4.04 -11.73 10.63
CA GLU A 303 4.76 -12.32 11.75
C GLU A 303 6.28 -12.04 11.69
N THR A 304 6.89 -12.11 10.50
CA THR A 304 8.30 -11.77 10.31
C THR A 304 8.55 -10.29 10.60
N ASP A 305 7.66 -9.40 10.15
CA ASP A 305 7.76 -7.95 10.36
C ASP A 305 7.54 -7.57 11.83
N ALA A 306 6.61 -8.23 12.52
CA ALA A 306 6.40 -8.07 13.95
C ALA A 306 7.61 -8.54 14.78
N ALA A 307 8.21 -9.69 14.42
CA ALA A 307 9.42 -10.19 15.07
C ALA A 307 10.64 -9.28 14.81
N TYR A 308 10.75 -8.72 13.59
CA TYR A 308 11.76 -7.71 13.28
C TYR A 308 11.64 -6.48 14.19
N ARG A 309 10.42 -5.92 14.33
CA ARG A 309 10.16 -4.76 15.21
C ARG A 309 10.48 -5.06 16.68
N GLU A 310 10.02 -6.20 17.18
CA GLU A 310 10.30 -6.60 18.57
C GLU A 310 11.82 -6.73 18.79
N CYS A 311 12.53 -7.38 17.87
CA CYS A 311 13.98 -7.50 17.92
C CYS A 311 14.67 -6.13 17.96
N THR A 312 14.29 -5.20 17.07
CA THR A 312 14.88 -3.85 17.05
C THR A 312 14.63 -3.09 18.34
N ASN A 313 13.44 -3.22 18.92
CA ASN A 313 13.08 -2.57 20.18
C ASN A 313 13.92 -3.12 21.36
N ILE A 314 14.12 -4.44 21.42
CA ILE A 314 15.00 -5.06 22.41
C ILE A 314 16.43 -4.54 22.25
N GLN A 315 16.97 -4.55 21.03
CA GLN A 315 18.33 -4.07 20.75
C GLN A 315 18.54 -2.60 21.10
N TRP A 316 17.53 -1.75 20.90
CA TRP A 316 17.59 -0.34 21.31
C TRP A 316 17.50 -0.15 22.81
N SER A 317 16.76 -1.01 23.52
CA SER A 317 16.62 -0.93 24.98
C SER A 317 17.86 -1.41 25.74
N LEU A 318 18.76 -2.15 25.07
CA LEU A 318 20.00 -2.67 25.62
C LEU A 318 21.21 -1.74 25.40
N ARG A 319 21.03 -0.64 24.66
CA ARG A 319 22.07 0.37 24.37
C ARG A 319 21.90 1.58 25.26
#